data_AF-A0A8B2NNQ3-F1
#
_entry.id   AF-A0A8B2NNQ3-F1
#
_cell.length_a   1.000
_cell.length_b   1.000
_cell.length_c   1.000
_cell.angle_alpha   90.00
_cell.angle_beta   90.00
_cell.angle_gamma   90.00
#
_symmetry.space_group_name_H-M   'P 1'
#
loop_
_entity.id
_entity.type
_entity.pdbx_description
1 polymer ?
#
loop_
_entity_poly.entity_id
_entity_poly.type
_entity_poly.pdbx_seq_one_letter_code
_entity_poly.pdbx_strand_id
1 'polypeptide(L)'
;MKRPERLARLARAQRALADLAKAESIAANARYEDSRAQADEILSALNETSVLHGFAVSSMAETLRRNGRTTERLRRVADERAGQHAREDRTAEVLEERAAAASLQARRKAERQSIEILVSSPRRR
;
A
#
# COMPACT_ATOMS: atom_id res chain seq x y z
N MET A 1 1.51 -30.70 3.38
CA MET A 1 2.18 -29.41 3.67
C MET A 1 2.18 -29.10 5.14
N LYS A 2 3.33 -28.78 5.72
CA LYS A 2 3.44 -28.49 7.15
C LYS A 2 2.81 -27.12 7.46
N ARG A 3 2.21 -26.96 8.64
CA ARG A 3 1.62 -25.70 9.14
C ARG A 3 2.52 -24.45 8.92
N PRO A 4 3.84 -24.46 9.22
CA PRO A 4 4.71 -23.30 8.98
C PRO A 4 4.86 -22.93 7.50
N GLU A 5 4.91 -23.91 6.58
CA GLU A 5 5.03 -23.65 5.14
C GLU A 5 3.76 -23.00 4.57
N ARG A 6 2.58 -23.36 5.11
CA ARG A 6 1.32 -22.71 4.76
C ARG A 6 1.31 -21.25 5.18
N LEU A 7 1.73 -20.96 6.41
CA LEU A 7 1.82 -19.59 6.93
C LEU A 7 2.82 -18.74 6.15
N ALA A 8 3.99 -19.28 5.81
CA ALA A 8 4.98 -18.57 5.01
C ALA A 8 4.49 -18.25 3.58
N ARG A 9 3.67 -19.13 2.96
CA ARG A 9 3.03 -18.80 1.68
C ARG A 9 1.96 -17.71 1.82
N LEU A 10 1.15 -17.76 2.88
CA LEU A 10 0.15 -16.72 3.14
C LEU A 10 0.81 -15.36 3.41
N ALA A 11 1.88 -15.31 4.20
CA ALA A 11 2.63 -14.09 4.45
C ALA A 11 3.18 -13.49 3.14
N ARG A 12 3.79 -14.30 2.27
CA ARG A 12 4.27 -13.85 0.95
C ARG A 12 3.15 -13.33 0.06
N ALA A 13 2.00 -14.01 0.04
CA ALA A 13 0.84 -13.55 -0.72
C ALA A 13 0.32 -12.20 -0.19
N GLN A 14 0.24 -12.05 1.14
CA GLN A 14 -0.19 -10.80 1.76
C GLN A 14 0.80 -9.66 1.50
N ARG A 15 2.11 -9.95 1.50
CA ARG A 15 3.12 -8.95 1.17
C ARG A 15 2.98 -8.44 -0.27
N ALA A 16 2.73 -9.35 -1.22
CA ALA A 16 2.47 -8.97 -2.60
C ALA A 16 1.20 -8.09 -2.74
N LEU A 17 0.16 -8.35 -1.95
CA LEU A 17 -1.02 -7.48 -1.89
C LEU A 17 -0.72 -6.09 -1.31
N ALA A 18 0.10 -6.03 -0.26
CA ALA A 18 0.54 -4.76 0.33
C ALA A 18 1.38 -3.94 -0.66
N ASP A 19 2.30 -4.59 -1.39
CA ASP A 19 3.12 -3.95 -2.41
C ASP A 19 2.27 -3.39 -3.57
N LEU A 20 1.24 -4.14 -4.00
CA LEU A 20 0.27 -3.65 -4.99
C LEU A 20 -0.51 -2.45 -4.46
N ALA A 21 -1.05 -2.54 -3.23
CA ALA A 21 -1.79 -1.44 -2.61
C ALA A 21 -0.92 -0.18 -2.44
N LYS A 22 0.38 -0.36 -2.16
CA LYS A 22 1.36 0.73 -2.13
C LYS A 22 1.50 1.40 -3.49
N ALA A 23 1.65 0.62 -4.56
CA ALA A 23 1.75 1.15 -5.92
C ALA A 23 0.47 1.90 -6.32
N GLU A 24 -0.71 1.38 -5.99
CA GLU A 24 -2.00 2.05 -6.23
C GLU A 24 -2.12 3.37 -5.45
N SER A 25 -1.68 3.40 -4.19
CA SER A 25 -1.64 4.63 -3.37
C SER A 25 -0.74 5.70 -3.98
N ILE A 26 0.48 5.32 -4.41
CA ILE A 26 1.41 6.23 -5.07
C ILE A 26 0.81 6.79 -6.37
N ALA A 27 0.22 5.94 -7.20
CA ALA A 27 -0.40 6.36 -8.45
C ALA A 27 -1.61 7.28 -8.22
N ALA A 28 -2.42 7.02 -7.20
CA ALA A 28 -3.54 7.88 -6.83
C ALA A 28 -3.07 9.26 -6.36
N ASN A 29 -2.03 9.30 -5.53
CA ASN A 29 -1.44 10.55 -5.07
C ASN A 29 -0.83 11.36 -6.22
N ALA A 30 -0.12 10.70 -7.14
CA ALA A 30 0.43 11.36 -8.32
C ALA A 30 -0.67 12.04 -9.16
N ARG A 31 -1.79 11.34 -9.42
CA ARG A 31 -2.93 11.91 -10.15
C ARG A 31 -3.57 13.10 -9.43
N TYR A 32 -3.63 13.06 -8.09
CA TYR A 32 -4.11 14.19 -7.29
C TYR A 32 -3.19 15.41 -7.44
N GLU A 33 -1.87 15.22 -7.29
CA GLU A 33 -0.89 16.30 -7.43
C GLU A 33 -0.87 16.88 -8.86
N ASP A 34 -0.98 16.04 -9.89
CA ASP A 34 -1.09 16.50 -11.28
C ASP A 34 -2.34 17.38 -11.49
N SER A 35 -3.49 16.95 -10.95
CA SER A 35 -4.73 17.73 -11.04
C SER A 35 -4.66 19.04 -10.26
N ARG A 36 -3.92 19.06 -9.14
CA ARG A 36 -3.68 20.26 -8.35
C ARG A 36 -2.80 21.25 -9.12
N ALA A 37 -1.70 20.78 -9.70
CA ALA A 37 -0.81 21.61 -10.52
C ALA A 37 -1.55 22.25 -11.70
N GLN A 38 -2.42 21.50 -12.39
CA GLN A 38 -3.27 22.05 -13.45
C GLN A 38 -4.22 23.15 -12.96
N ALA A 39 -4.76 23.02 -11.74
CA ALA A 39 -5.60 24.07 -11.16
C ALA A 39 -4.78 25.34 -10.85
N ASP A 40 -3.57 25.16 -10.33
CA ASP A 40 -2.63 26.26 -10.04
C ASP A 40 -2.20 26.99 -11.33
N GLU A 41 -1.96 26.27 -12.43
CA GLU A 41 -1.69 26.85 -13.75
C GLU A 41 -2.85 27.72 -14.26
N ILE A 42 -4.10 27.25 -14.13
CA ILE A 42 -5.29 28.04 -14.52
C ILE A 42 -5.40 29.30 -13.66
N LEU A 43 -5.11 29.21 -12.37
CA LEU A 43 -5.12 30.37 -11.46
C LEU A 43 -4.00 31.36 -11.80
N SER A 44 -2.80 30.89 -12.15
CA SER A 44 -1.70 31.76 -12.59
C SER A 44 -2.05 32.48 -13.89
N ALA A 45 -2.60 31.75 -14.88
CA ALA A 45 -3.03 32.33 -16.14
C ALA A 45 -4.08 33.43 -15.95
N LEU A 46 -5.03 33.23 -15.03
CA LEU A 46 -6.05 34.23 -14.67
C LEU A 46 -5.45 35.48 -14.01
N ASN A 47 -4.43 35.32 -13.15
CA ASN A 47 -3.76 36.45 -12.51
C ASN A 47 -2.88 37.24 -13.48
N GLU A 48 -2.29 36.59 -14.48
CA GLU A 48 -1.43 37.23 -15.49
C GLU A 48 -2.23 37.96 -16.58
N THR A 49 -3.45 37.52 -16.89
CA THR A 49 -4.31 38.18 -17.90
C THR A 49 -5.29 39.18 -17.30
N SER A 50 -4.81 40.39 -17.04
CA SER A 50 -5.62 41.58 -16.67
C SER A 50 -6.68 42.01 -17.71
N VAL A 51 -6.78 41.36 -18.87
CA VAL A 51 -7.50 41.88 -20.07
C VAL A 51 -8.64 40.96 -20.54
N LEU A 52 -8.89 39.81 -19.91
CA LEU A 52 -9.96 38.91 -20.34
C LEU A 52 -11.33 39.55 -20.14
N HIS A 53 -11.97 39.91 -21.25
CA HIS A 53 -13.35 40.41 -21.30
C HIS A 53 -14.30 39.33 -20.76
N GLY A 54 -15.41 39.73 -20.10
CA GLY A 54 -16.23 38.90 -19.19
C GLY A 54 -16.72 37.52 -19.68
N PHE A 55 -16.67 37.23 -20.98
CA PHE A 55 -16.95 35.88 -21.52
C PHE A 55 -15.84 34.87 -21.20
N ALA A 56 -14.56 35.24 -21.35
CA ALA A 56 -13.44 34.36 -21.06
C ALA A 56 -13.30 34.08 -19.56
N VAL A 57 -13.61 35.08 -18.72
CA VAL A 57 -13.68 34.93 -17.26
C VAL A 57 -14.75 33.92 -16.85
N SER A 58 -15.92 33.94 -17.50
CA SER A 58 -17.02 33.01 -17.19
C SER A 58 -16.67 31.55 -17.54
N SER A 59 -16.08 31.32 -18.72
CA SER A 59 -15.63 29.98 -19.15
C SER A 59 -14.49 29.44 -18.27
N MET A 60 -13.53 30.29 -17.88
CA MET A 60 -12.44 29.89 -16.98
C MET A 60 -12.92 29.64 -15.55
N ALA A 61 -13.87 30.44 -15.04
CA ALA A 61 -14.50 30.20 -13.75
C ALA A 61 -15.26 28.87 -13.70
N GLU A 62 -15.96 28.51 -14.79
CA GLU A 62 -16.59 27.19 -14.90
C GLU A 62 -15.55 26.06 -14.93
N THR A 63 -14.46 26.26 -15.67
CA THR A 63 -13.33 25.31 -15.73
C THR A 63 -12.68 25.11 -14.37
N LEU A 64 -12.45 26.17 -13.59
CA LEU A 64 -11.97 26.10 -12.21
C LEU A 64 -12.92 25.34 -11.30
N ARG A 65 -14.24 25.57 -11.41
CA ARG A 65 -15.23 24.82 -10.60
C ARG A 65 -15.21 23.32 -10.94
N ARG A 66 -15.09 22.97 -12.22
CA ARG A 66 -15.01 21.57 -12.68
C ARG A 66 -13.71 20.92 -12.21
N ASN A 67 -12.58 21.63 -12.30
CA ASN A 67 -11.30 21.17 -11.76
C ASN A 67 -11.35 20.99 -10.26
N GLY A 68 -11.82 21.98 -9.49
CA GLY A 68 -11.93 21.88 -8.04
C GLY A 68 -12.75 20.66 -7.57
N ARG A 69 -13.86 20.34 -8.26
CA ARG A 69 -14.63 19.10 -7.99
C ARG A 69 -13.84 17.83 -8.32
N THR A 70 -13.03 17.86 -9.38
CA THR A 70 -12.22 16.72 -9.84
C THR A 70 -11.04 16.50 -8.91
N THR A 71 -10.28 17.55 -8.57
CA THR A 71 -9.18 17.53 -7.61
C THR A 71 -9.63 17.03 -6.24
N GLU A 72 -10.78 17.50 -5.73
CA GLU A 72 -11.34 17.03 -4.46
C GLU A 72 -11.77 15.55 -4.51
N ARG A 73 -12.31 15.08 -5.64
CA ARG A 73 -12.58 13.64 -5.83
C ARG A 73 -11.29 12.82 -5.83
N LEU A 74 -10.26 13.28 -6.55
CA LEU A 74 -8.97 12.61 -6.62
C LEU A 74 -8.26 12.58 -5.25
N ARG A 75 -8.39 13.65 -4.47
CA ARG A 75 -7.92 13.69 -3.08
C ARG A 75 -8.54 12.59 -2.24
N ARG A 76 -9.88 12.46 -2.27
CA ARG A 76 -10.59 11.41 -1.52
C ARG A 76 -10.13 10.02 -1.92
N VAL A 77 -9.94 9.79 -3.22
CA VAL A 77 -9.41 8.52 -3.73
C VAL A 77 -7.98 8.28 -3.21
N ALA A 78 -7.11 9.29 -3.22
CA ALA A 78 -5.76 9.17 -2.68
C ALA A 78 -5.78 8.84 -1.18
N ASP A 79 -6.62 9.52 -0.40
CA ASP A 79 -6.79 9.27 1.05
C ASP A 79 -7.31 7.84 1.33
N GLU A 80 -8.30 7.38 0.56
CA GLU A 80 -8.83 6.02 0.65
C GLU A 80 -7.77 4.97 0.33
N ARG A 81 -6.98 5.17 -0.73
CA ARG A 81 -5.91 4.25 -1.13
C ARG A 81 -4.75 4.23 -0.15
N ALA A 82 -4.39 5.38 0.42
CA ALA A 82 -3.43 5.46 1.50
C ALA A 82 -3.90 4.68 2.74
N GLY A 83 -5.18 4.82 3.10
CA GLY A 83 -5.80 4.07 4.19
C GLY A 83 -5.83 2.56 3.93
N GLN A 84 -6.11 2.14 2.70
CA GLN A 84 -6.08 0.73 2.29
C GLN A 84 -4.66 0.15 2.39
N HIS A 85 -3.67 0.81 1.80
CA HIS A 85 -2.26 0.42 1.88
C HIS A 85 -1.82 0.22 3.34
N ALA A 86 -2.12 1.17 4.23
CA ALA A 86 -1.77 1.06 5.64
C ALA A 86 -2.43 -0.13 6.37
N ARG A 87 -3.57 -0.63 5.88
CA ARG A 87 -4.21 -1.84 6.44
C ARG A 87 -3.55 -3.11 5.91
N GLU A 88 -3.28 -3.16 4.61
CA GLU A 88 -2.66 -4.31 3.96
C GLU A 88 -1.23 -4.53 4.47
N ASP A 89 -0.46 -3.45 4.64
CA ASP A 89 0.93 -3.49 5.13
C ASP A 89 0.99 -4.02 6.58
N ARG A 90 0.16 -3.48 7.47
CA ARG A 90 0.02 -4.02 8.86
C ARG A 90 -0.38 -5.49 8.88
N THR A 91 -1.27 -5.89 7.97
CA THR A 91 -1.69 -7.30 7.88
C THR A 91 -0.55 -8.19 7.39
N ALA A 92 0.26 -7.71 6.45
CA ALA A 92 1.45 -8.40 5.98
C ALA A 92 2.47 -8.59 7.11
N GLU A 93 2.79 -7.53 7.86
CA GLU A 93 3.71 -7.56 9.00
C GLU A 93 3.30 -8.62 10.03
N VAL A 94 2.02 -8.61 10.46
CA VAL A 94 1.51 -9.58 11.43
C VAL A 94 1.61 -11.02 10.91
N LEU A 95 1.35 -11.25 9.62
CA LEU A 95 1.47 -12.59 9.04
C LEU A 95 2.91 -13.05 8.90
N GLU A 96 3.84 -12.14 8.59
CA GLU A 96 5.27 -12.42 8.53
C GLU A 96 5.83 -12.80 9.91
N GLU A 97 5.48 -12.03 10.95
CA GLU A 97 5.85 -12.33 12.34
C GLU A 97 5.32 -13.71 12.77
N ARG A 98 4.05 -14.01 12.47
CA ARG A 98 3.44 -15.31 12.78
C ARG A 98 4.11 -16.45 12.02
N ALA A 99 4.46 -16.25 10.75
CA ALA A 99 5.18 -17.24 9.96
C ALA A 99 6.59 -17.49 10.50
N ALA A 100 7.30 -16.43 10.91
CA ALA A 100 8.62 -16.52 11.53
C ALA A 100 8.58 -17.27 12.86
N ALA A 101 7.62 -16.94 13.73
CA ALA A 101 7.42 -17.62 15.01
C ALA A 101 7.10 -19.11 14.82
N ALA A 102 6.21 -19.45 13.87
CA ALA A 102 5.86 -20.83 13.56
C ALA A 102 7.06 -21.63 13.01
N SER A 103 7.89 -20.99 12.17
CA SER A 103 9.13 -21.58 11.64
C SER A 103 10.13 -21.87 12.76
N LEU A 104 10.34 -20.92 13.68
CA LEU A 104 11.23 -21.08 14.83
C LEU A 104 10.77 -22.22 15.75
N GLN A 105 9.47 -22.29 16.06
CA GLN A 105 8.91 -23.39 16.85
C GLN A 105 9.09 -24.75 16.17
N ALA A 106 8.91 -24.83 14.86
CA ALA A 106 9.12 -26.06 14.10
C ALA A 106 10.60 -26.50 14.13
N ARG A 107 11.55 -25.56 14.01
CA ARG A 107 13.00 -25.84 14.14
C ARG A 107 13.35 -26.38 15.53
N ARG A 108 12.93 -25.68 16.59
CA ARG A 108 13.15 -26.13 17.98
C ARG A 108 12.55 -27.50 18.26
N LYS A 109 11.36 -27.80 17.70
CA LYS A 109 10.75 -29.13 17.83
C LYS A 109 11.58 -30.20 17.12
N ALA A 110 12.06 -29.93 15.91
CA ALA A 110 12.89 -30.86 15.16
C ALA A 110 14.24 -31.10 15.86
N GLU A 111 14.88 -30.06 16.40
CA GLU A 111 16.11 -30.16 17.19
C GLU A 111 15.90 -31.06 18.42
N ARG A 112 14.84 -30.83 19.20
CA ARG A 112 14.50 -31.69 20.35
C ARG A 112 14.32 -33.14 19.96
N GLN A 113 13.59 -33.41 18.88
CA GLN A 113 13.38 -34.77 18.38
C GLN A 113 14.70 -35.42 17.94
N SER A 114 15.60 -34.68 17.29
CA SER A 114 16.91 -35.20 16.91
C SER A 114 17.78 -35.55 18.12
N ILE A 115 17.76 -34.73 19.17
CA ILE A 115 18.47 -34.99 20.43
C ILE A 115 17.88 -36.22 21.13
N GLU A 116 16.55 -36.31 21.21
CA GLU A 116 15.86 -37.46 21.82
C GLU A 116 16.21 -38.77 21.12
N ILE A 117 16.24 -38.78 19.78
CA ILE A 117 16.65 -39.95 18.98
C ILE A 117 18.11 -40.35 19.27
N LEU A 118 19.02 -39.38 19.38
CA LEU A 118 20.43 -39.62 19.69
C LEU A 118 20.63 -40.17 21.11
N VAL A 119 19.85 -39.68 22.08
CA VAL A 119 19.92 -40.11 23.49
C VAL A 119 19.24 -41.47 23.70
N SER A 120 18.16 -41.77 22.97
CA SER A 120 17.39 -43.01 23.11
C SER A 120 17.91 -44.18 22.27
N SER A 121 18.84 -43.95 21.34
CA SER A 121 19.50 -45.02 20.58
C SER A 121 20.52 -45.75 21.48
N PRO A 122 20.30 -47.02 21.87
CA PRO A 122 21.28 -47.77 22.62
C PRO A 122 22.47 -48.00 21.69
N ARG A 123 23.69 -47.60 22.12
CA ARG A 123 24.93 -48.03 21.47
C ARG A 123 24.91 -49.56 21.38
N ARG A 124 24.55 -50.10 20.22
CA ARG A 124 24.83 -51.51 19.90
C ARG A 124 26.35 -51.63 19.85
N ARG A 125 26.89 -52.28 20.89
CA ARG A 125 28.27 -52.77 20.92
C ARG A 125 28.45 -53.85 19.86
#